data_AF-A0A1Y1LS84-F1
#
_entry.id   AF-A0A1Y1LS84-F1
#
_cell.length_a   1.000
_cell.length_b   1.000
_cell.length_c   1.000
_cell.angle_alpha   90.00
_cell.angle_beta   90.00
_cell.angle_gamma   90.00
#
_symmetry.space_group_name_H-M   'P 1'
#
loop_
_entity.id
_entity.type
_entity.pdbx_description
1 polymer ?
#
loop_
_entity_poly.entity_id
_entity_poly.type
_entity_poly.pdbx_seq_one_letter_code
_entity_poly.pdbx_strand_id
1 'polypeptide(L)'
;MYGIPHSLLILMQKVVGLVKVVARFREKHTGSLFSSDLNKICGLYNRIENEVMEWPINAELLLLTNGLSSDVYAEIVRRQTRAFHNAVIIYFAQHVRLLHYSYLKHYVESVLLELEIIETIKKNADIHAGPLFWPAFIAASEAFNESLQICFRAWFKSVKVYGQYAPWAAKDITARVWNREGFPASCTTSEWRAVVE
;
A
#
# COMPACT_ATOMS: atom_id res chain seq x y z
N MET A 1 -17.10 9.19 1.36
CA MET A 1 -16.11 8.52 2.23
C MET A 1 -15.93 7.09 1.74
N TYR A 2 -14.70 6.63 1.50
CA TYR A 2 -14.43 5.34 0.83
C TYR A 2 -14.56 4.08 1.73
N GLY A 3 -15.23 4.20 2.88
CA GLY A 3 -15.45 3.07 3.78
C GLY A 3 -14.18 2.46 4.38
N ILE A 4 -13.18 3.28 4.74
CA ILE A 4 -12.00 2.83 5.47
C ILE A 4 -12.16 3.21 6.95
N PRO A 5 -11.85 2.32 7.91
CA PRO A 5 -11.85 2.66 9.34
C PRO A 5 -10.94 3.85 9.67
N HIS A 6 -11.41 4.74 10.53
CA HIS A 6 -10.64 5.93 10.93
C HIS A 6 -9.33 5.54 11.65
N SER A 7 -9.36 4.48 12.45
CA SER A 7 -8.19 3.88 13.12
C SER A 7 -7.07 3.52 12.14
N LEU A 8 -7.42 2.98 10.97
CA LEU A 8 -6.47 2.62 9.91
C LEU A 8 -5.86 3.86 9.24
N LEU A 9 -6.64 4.94 9.09
CA LEU A 9 -6.11 6.22 8.59
C LEU A 9 -5.12 6.85 9.57
N ILE A 10 -5.40 6.79 10.88
CA ILE A 10 -4.47 7.22 11.93
C ILE A 10 -3.19 6.39 11.87
N LEU A 11 -3.30 5.07 11.71
CA LEU A 11 -2.14 4.18 11.56
C LEU A 11 -1.29 4.55 10.34
N MET A 12 -1.92 4.80 9.18
CA MET A 12 -1.23 5.28 7.99
C MET A 12 -0.51 6.61 8.25
N GLN A 13 -1.13 7.56 8.94
CA GLN A 13 -0.49 8.84 9.29
C GLN A 13 0.74 8.63 10.18
N LYS A 14 0.68 7.74 11.16
CA LYS A 14 1.83 7.37 12.00
C LYS A 14 2.96 6.79 11.17
N VAL A 15 2.66 5.88 10.25
CA VAL A 15 3.65 5.28 9.33
C VAL A 15 4.27 6.36 8.43
N VAL A 16 3.48 7.26 7.84
CA VAL A 16 3.99 8.37 7.03
C VAL A 16 4.89 9.30 7.84
N GLY A 17 4.51 9.61 9.09
CA GLY A 17 5.33 10.39 10.01
C GLY A 17 6.67 9.72 10.29
N LEU A 18 6.65 8.40 10.54
CA LEU A 18 7.84 7.61 10.76
C LEU A 18 8.77 7.62 9.55
N VAL A 19 8.24 7.40 8.34
CA VAL A 19 9.01 7.45 7.10
C VAL A 19 9.74 8.80 6.93
N LYS A 20 9.09 9.92 7.27
CA LYS A 20 9.74 11.23 7.24
C LYS A 20 10.89 11.35 8.25
N VAL A 21 10.72 10.80 9.46
CA VAL A 21 11.78 10.75 10.47
C VAL A 21 12.96 9.90 9.99
N VAL A 22 12.68 8.73 9.40
CA VAL A 22 13.69 7.82 8.83
C VAL A 22 14.49 8.51 7.73
N ALA A 23 13.79 9.15 6.78
CA ALA A 23 14.41 9.83 5.64
C ALA A 23 15.37 10.93 6.12
N ARG A 24 14.90 11.84 6.99
CA ARG A 24 15.73 12.89 7.59
C ARG A 24 16.91 12.35 8.37
N PHE A 25 16.71 11.23 9.07
CA PHE A 25 17.78 10.60 9.82
C PHE A 25 18.87 10.05 8.89
N ARG A 26 18.48 9.35 7.82
CA ARG A 26 19.40 8.80 6.79
C ARG A 26 20.16 9.90 6.06
N GLU A 27 19.49 11.00 5.72
CA GLU A 27 20.13 12.18 5.11
C GLU A 27 21.20 12.81 6.01
N LYS A 28 20.92 12.93 7.32
CA LYS A 28 21.85 13.55 8.27
C LYS A 28 23.02 12.66 8.70
N HIS A 29 22.87 11.33 8.58
CA HIS A 29 23.84 10.36 9.09
C HIS A 29 24.45 9.50 7.99
N THR A 30 24.74 10.08 6.82
CA THR A 30 25.47 9.38 5.76
C THR A 30 26.87 8.98 6.27
N GLY A 31 27.01 7.76 6.79
CA GLY A 31 28.27 7.19 7.28
C GLY A 31 28.53 7.21 8.80
N SER A 32 27.57 7.59 9.66
CA SER A 32 27.74 7.55 11.13
C SER A 32 26.80 6.53 11.79
N LEU A 33 27.39 5.59 12.53
CA LEU A 33 26.69 4.41 13.05
C LEU A 33 26.08 4.55 14.44
N PHE A 34 26.35 5.63 15.19
CA PHE A 34 25.91 5.72 16.59
C PHE A 34 25.58 7.15 17.06
N SER A 35 24.31 7.38 17.37
CA SER A 35 23.76 8.54 18.07
C SER A 35 22.60 8.07 18.95
N SER A 36 22.34 8.76 20.06
CA SER A 36 21.15 8.55 20.91
C SER A 36 19.82 8.59 20.13
N ASP A 37 19.84 9.24 18.96
CA ASP A 37 18.71 9.33 18.05
C ASP A 37 18.36 7.98 17.43
N LEU A 38 19.34 7.10 17.17
CA LEU A 38 19.08 5.74 16.66
C LEU A 38 18.23 4.93 17.62
N ASN A 39 18.53 4.97 18.92
CA ASN A 39 17.77 4.21 19.92
C ASN A 39 16.32 4.69 20.04
N LYS A 40 16.09 6.02 19.99
CA LYS A 40 14.73 6.61 19.99
C LYS A 40 13.96 6.20 18.74
N ILE A 41 14.63 6.24 17.59
CA ILE A 41 14.07 5.86 16.30
C ILE A 41 13.75 4.35 16.28
N CYS A 42 14.62 3.48 16.79
CA CYS A 42 14.39 2.04 16.91
C CYS A 42 13.21 1.71 17.83
N GLY A 43 13.08 2.40 18.97
CA GLY A 43 11.91 2.24 19.84
C GLY A 43 10.60 2.64 19.14
N LEU A 44 10.62 3.73 18.37
CA LEU A 44 9.48 4.17 17.58
C LEU A 44 9.16 3.20 16.43
N TYR A 45 10.18 2.62 15.79
CA TYR A 45 10.02 1.58 14.76
C TYR A 45 9.28 0.37 15.27
N ASN A 46 9.79 -0.25 16.33
CA ASN A 46 9.24 -1.49 16.86
C ASN A 46 7.80 -1.28 17.34
N ARG A 47 7.51 -0.11 17.92
CA ARG A 47 6.15 0.23 18.34
C ARG A 47 5.20 0.34 17.15
N ILE A 48 5.55 1.14 16.13
CA ILE A 48 4.66 1.34 14.97
C ILE A 48 4.52 0.05 14.18
N GLU A 49 5.57 -0.74 14.06
CA GLU A 49 5.50 -2.06 13.43
C GLU A 49 4.49 -2.96 14.13
N ASN A 50 4.58 -3.11 15.46
CA ASN A 50 3.63 -3.91 16.23
C ASN A 50 2.20 -3.38 16.04
N GLU A 51 2.01 -2.05 16.06
CA GLU A 51 0.70 -1.44 15.79
C GLU A 51 0.20 -1.74 14.36
N VAL A 52 1.08 -1.86 13.37
CA VAL A 52 0.73 -2.20 11.99
C VAL A 52 0.38 -3.68 11.83
N MET A 53 1.20 -4.58 12.39
CA MET A 53 1.04 -6.02 12.25
C MET A 53 -0.13 -6.55 13.08
N GLU A 54 -0.30 -6.05 14.30
CA GLU A 54 -1.36 -6.48 15.23
C GLU A 54 -2.63 -5.63 15.11
N TRP A 55 -2.77 -4.82 14.04
CA TRP A 55 -3.95 -3.99 13.86
C TRP A 55 -5.21 -4.87 13.78
N PRO A 56 -6.24 -4.64 14.62
CA PRO A 56 -7.34 -5.59 14.82
C PRO A 56 -8.38 -5.51 13.70
N ILE A 57 -8.01 -5.97 12.51
CA ILE A 57 -8.81 -5.86 11.28
C ILE A 57 -10.23 -6.40 11.45
N ASN A 58 -10.39 -7.56 12.09
CA ASN A 58 -11.71 -8.19 12.25
C ASN A 58 -12.62 -7.37 13.18
N ALA A 59 -12.08 -6.83 14.28
CA ALA A 59 -12.86 -6.02 15.21
C ALA A 59 -13.31 -4.71 14.56
N GLU A 60 -12.41 -4.04 13.84
CA GLU A 60 -12.70 -2.78 13.14
C GLU A 60 -13.70 -2.97 11.99
N LEU A 61 -13.59 -4.09 11.25
CA LEU A 61 -14.55 -4.45 10.21
C LEU A 61 -15.94 -4.74 10.75
N LEU A 62 -16.04 -5.40 11.91
CA LEU A 62 -17.34 -5.61 12.57
C LEU A 62 -17.98 -4.26 12.92
N LEU A 63 -17.23 -3.35 13.54
CA LEU A 63 -17.74 -2.01 13.88
C LEU A 63 -18.19 -1.23 12.64
N LEU A 64 -17.43 -1.30 11.55
CA LEU A 64 -17.71 -0.54 10.33
C LEU A 64 -18.87 -1.12 9.51
N THR A 65 -19.06 -2.44 9.55
CA THR A 65 -20.14 -3.11 8.80
C THR A 65 -21.43 -3.28 9.59
N ASN A 66 -21.39 -3.13 10.92
CA ASN A 66 -22.57 -3.06 11.77
C ASN A 66 -23.43 -1.84 11.38
N GLY A 67 -24.55 -2.08 10.70
CA GLY A 67 -25.48 -1.04 10.25
C GLY A 67 -25.46 -0.74 8.75
N LEU A 68 -24.60 -1.41 7.97
CA LEU A 68 -24.73 -1.39 6.51
C LEU A 68 -25.93 -2.25 6.10
N SER A 69 -26.94 -1.61 5.53
CA SER A 69 -28.22 -2.23 5.16
C SER A 69 -28.14 -3.22 3.99
N SER A 70 -27.01 -3.25 3.28
CA SER A 70 -26.79 -4.12 2.12
C SER A 70 -25.46 -4.86 2.25
N ASP A 71 -25.56 -6.19 2.14
CA ASP A 71 -24.43 -7.13 2.24
C ASP A 71 -23.34 -6.84 1.21
N VAL A 72 -23.72 -6.35 0.03
CA VAL A 72 -22.78 -6.01 -1.07
C VAL A 72 -21.85 -4.86 -0.67
N TYR A 73 -22.37 -3.77 -0.11
CA TYR A 73 -21.54 -2.64 0.30
C TYR A 73 -20.66 -3.00 1.50
N ALA A 74 -21.16 -3.80 2.43
CA ALA A 74 -20.38 -4.32 3.55
C ALA A 74 -19.20 -5.16 3.05
N GLU A 75 -19.40 -6.00 2.04
CA GLU A 75 -18.33 -6.80 1.46
C GLU A 75 -17.30 -5.92 0.72
N ILE A 76 -17.72 -4.95 -0.09
CA ILE A 76 -16.80 -4.00 -0.74
C ILE A 76 -15.93 -3.29 0.32
N VAL A 77 -16.55 -2.82 1.41
CA VAL A 77 -15.86 -2.17 2.53
C VAL A 77 -14.84 -3.09 3.20
N ARG A 78 -15.19 -4.35 3.45
CA ARG A 78 -14.28 -5.35 4.05
C ARG A 78 -13.05 -5.57 3.17
N ARG A 79 -13.28 -5.82 1.89
CA ARG A 79 -12.24 -6.07 0.88
C ARG A 79 -11.34 -4.85 0.72
N GLN A 80 -11.94 -3.67 0.65
CA GLN A 80 -11.23 -2.41 0.49
C GLN A 80 -10.34 -2.11 1.70
N THR A 81 -10.81 -2.39 2.91
CA THR A 81 -10.04 -2.22 4.16
C THR A 81 -8.86 -3.18 4.21
N ARG A 82 -9.04 -4.45 3.81
CA ARG A 82 -7.95 -5.44 3.71
C ARG A 82 -6.87 -5.01 2.73
N ALA A 83 -7.27 -4.60 1.52
CA ALA A 83 -6.34 -4.06 0.53
C ALA A 83 -5.57 -2.85 1.07
N PHE A 84 -6.26 -1.95 1.79
CA PHE A 84 -5.62 -0.77 2.36
C PHE A 84 -4.63 -1.11 3.47
N HIS A 85 -4.98 -2.03 4.38
CA HIS A 85 -4.10 -2.45 5.47
C HIS A 85 -2.85 -3.15 4.94
N ASN A 86 -2.99 -4.06 3.98
CA ASN A 86 -1.85 -4.69 3.31
C ASN A 86 -0.96 -3.66 2.60
N ALA A 87 -1.53 -2.64 1.96
CA ALA A 87 -0.76 -1.55 1.38
C ALA A 87 0.00 -0.72 2.44
N VAL A 88 -0.56 -0.51 3.63
CA VAL A 88 0.17 0.13 4.75
C VAL A 88 1.36 -0.74 5.20
N ILE A 89 1.20 -2.06 5.26
CA ILE A 89 2.30 -3.00 5.58
C ILE A 89 3.41 -2.89 4.54
N ILE A 90 3.07 -2.95 3.25
CA ILE A 90 4.03 -2.80 2.14
C ILE A 90 4.76 -1.47 2.26
N TYR A 91 4.02 -0.38 2.43
CA TYR A 91 4.57 0.97 2.51
C TYR A 91 5.51 1.13 3.71
N PHE A 92 5.14 0.61 4.88
CA PHE A 92 6.00 0.57 6.07
C PHE A 92 7.29 -0.22 5.80
N ALA A 93 7.16 -1.45 5.32
CA ALA A 93 8.28 -2.35 5.12
C ALA A 93 9.28 -1.82 4.07
N GLN A 94 8.77 -1.20 3.02
CA GLN A 94 9.59 -0.59 1.98
C GLN A 94 10.41 0.57 2.54
N HIS A 95 9.79 1.52 3.25
CA HIS A 95 10.45 2.78 3.58
C HIS A 95 11.24 2.74 4.89
N VAL A 96 10.76 1.95 5.86
CA VAL A 96 11.38 1.85 7.19
C VAL A 96 12.41 0.73 7.20
N ARG A 97 12.00 -0.48 6.80
CA ARG A 97 12.83 -1.69 6.92
C ARG A 97 13.70 -1.98 5.71
N LEU A 98 13.38 -1.42 4.55
CA LEU A 98 14.03 -1.76 3.28
C LEU A 98 14.05 -3.29 3.07
N LEU A 99 12.91 -3.95 3.32
CA LEU A 99 12.81 -5.40 3.13
C LEU A 99 12.88 -5.74 1.65
N HIS A 100 13.54 -6.86 1.35
CA HIS A 100 13.61 -7.39 -0.01
C HIS A 100 12.21 -7.76 -0.52
N TYR A 101 11.94 -7.51 -1.80
CA TYR A 101 10.63 -7.69 -2.43
C TYR A 101 10.02 -9.09 -2.24
N SER A 102 10.85 -10.12 -2.07
CA SER A 102 10.40 -11.50 -1.83
C SER A 102 9.52 -11.63 -0.59
N TYR A 103 9.77 -10.82 0.44
CA TYR A 103 8.97 -10.81 1.67
C TYR A 103 7.64 -10.07 1.51
N LEU A 104 7.54 -9.19 0.52
CA LEU A 104 6.34 -8.37 0.26
C LEU A 104 5.40 -9.01 -0.75
N LYS A 105 5.87 -10.02 -1.50
CA LYS A 105 5.11 -10.71 -2.55
C LYS A 105 3.71 -11.13 -2.09
N HIS A 106 3.58 -11.75 -0.92
CA HIS A 106 2.28 -12.19 -0.41
C HIS A 106 1.30 -11.03 -0.18
N TYR A 107 1.79 -9.91 0.36
CA TYR A 107 0.96 -8.72 0.56
C TYR A 107 0.56 -8.08 -0.77
N VAL A 108 1.48 -8.04 -1.74
CA VAL A 108 1.20 -7.52 -3.10
C VAL A 108 0.12 -8.36 -3.79
N GLU A 109 0.23 -9.69 -3.73
CA GLU A 109 -0.76 -10.63 -4.26
C GLU A 109 -2.12 -10.45 -3.57
N SER A 110 -2.12 -10.31 -2.25
CA SER A 110 -3.35 -10.10 -1.49
C SER A 110 -4.03 -8.78 -1.87
N VAL A 111 -3.29 -7.67 -2.02
CA VAL A 111 -3.87 -6.40 -2.48
C VAL A 111 -4.51 -6.56 -3.86
N LEU A 112 -3.80 -7.16 -4.81
CA LEU A 112 -4.33 -7.37 -6.17
C LEU A 112 -5.61 -8.21 -6.15
N LEU A 113 -5.62 -9.33 -5.42
CA LEU A 113 -6.77 -10.21 -5.29
C LEU A 113 -7.99 -9.46 -4.74
N GLU A 114 -7.82 -8.72 -3.65
CA GLU A 114 -8.94 -7.98 -3.04
C GLU A 114 -9.45 -6.89 -3.99
N LEU A 115 -8.58 -6.23 -4.75
CA LEU A 115 -8.98 -5.24 -5.76
C LEU A 115 -9.76 -5.86 -6.92
N GLU A 116 -9.37 -7.03 -7.42
CA GLU A 116 -10.09 -7.74 -8.49
C GLU A 116 -11.47 -8.23 -8.04
N ILE A 117 -11.57 -8.72 -6.80
CA ILE A 117 -12.85 -9.12 -6.19
C ILE A 117 -13.77 -7.92 -6.07
N ILE A 118 -13.27 -6.77 -5.60
CA ILE A 118 -14.07 -5.54 -5.49
C ILE A 118 -14.65 -5.13 -6.84
N GLU A 119 -13.84 -5.13 -7.90
CA GLU A 119 -14.30 -4.75 -9.24
C GLU A 119 -15.34 -5.75 -9.79
N THR A 120 -15.18 -7.05 -9.48
CA THR A 120 -16.16 -8.08 -9.82
C THR A 120 -17.50 -7.87 -9.11
N ILE A 121 -17.46 -7.58 -7.81
CA ILE A 121 -18.67 -7.29 -7.01
C ILE A 121 -19.38 -6.05 -7.54
N LYS A 122 -18.63 -4.97 -7.80
CA LYS A 122 -19.18 -3.73 -8.36
C LYS A 122 -19.86 -3.96 -9.69
N LYS A 123 -19.23 -4.72 -10.59
CA LYS A 123 -19.79 -5.05 -11.91
C LYS A 123 -21.09 -5.85 -11.79
N ASN A 124 -21.15 -6.84 -10.89
CA ASN A 124 -22.34 -7.67 -10.69
C ASN A 124 -23.50 -6.89 -10.05
N ALA A 125 -23.19 -5.89 -9.23
CA ALA A 125 -24.17 -5.05 -8.53
C ALA A 125 -24.48 -3.72 -9.26
N ASP A 126 -23.94 -3.51 -10.47
CA ASP A 126 -24.06 -2.27 -11.26
C ASP A 126 -23.59 -0.99 -10.52
N ILE A 127 -22.63 -1.14 -9.61
CA ILE A 127 -22.10 -0.05 -8.78
C ILE A 127 -20.99 0.69 -9.54
N HIS A 128 -21.27 1.94 -9.89
CA HIS A 128 -20.34 2.82 -10.59
C HIS A 128 -19.50 3.69 -9.63
N ALA A 129 -18.76 3.03 -8.74
CA ALA A 129 -17.86 3.68 -7.79
C ALA A 129 -16.39 3.41 -8.13
N GLY A 130 -15.62 4.47 -8.33
CA GLY A 130 -14.19 4.34 -8.62
C GLY A 130 -13.40 3.69 -7.47
N PRO A 131 -12.33 2.95 -7.76
CA PRO A 131 -11.53 2.28 -6.75
C PRO A 131 -10.71 3.29 -5.93
N LEU A 132 -10.34 2.89 -4.71
CA LEU A 132 -9.27 3.55 -3.99
C LEU A 132 -7.94 3.21 -4.63
N PHE A 133 -7.31 4.22 -5.17
CA PHE A 133 -6.16 4.04 -6.02
C PHE A 133 -4.84 3.87 -5.23
N TRP A 134 -4.73 4.45 -4.04
CA TRP A 134 -3.49 4.40 -3.24
C TRP A 134 -3.02 2.97 -2.92
N PRO A 135 -3.87 2.03 -2.46
CA PRO A 135 -3.44 0.64 -2.25
C PRO A 135 -2.91 -0.04 -3.51
N ALA A 136 -3.60 0.16 -4.64
CA ALA A 136 -3.19 -0.38 -5.93
C ALA A 136 -1.82 0.15 -6.36
N PHE A 137 -1.58 1.44 -6.19
CA PHE A 137 -0.30 2.07 -6.51
C PHE A 137 0.85 1.51 -5.68
N ILE A 138 0.67 1.45 -4.35
CA ILE A 138 1.71 0.94 -3.45
C ILE A 138 2.04 -0.52 -3.80
N ALA A 139 1.04 -1.39 -3.93
CA ALA A 139 1.27 -2.78 -4.27
C ALA A 139 1.90 -2.97 -5.66
N ALA A 140 1.44 -2.21 -6.67
CA ALA A 140 1.99 -2.30 -8.02
C ALA A 140 3.44 -1.79 -8.10
N SER A 141 3.81 -0.80 -7.27
CA SER A 141 5.20 -0.32 -7.20
C SER A 141 6.18 -1.41 -6.72
N GLU A 142 5.71 -2.33 -5.88
CA GLU A 142 6.50 -3.46 -5.35
C GLU A 142 6.25 -4.78 -6.12
N ALA A 143 5.57 -4.73 -7.27
CA ALA A 143 5.35 -5.89 -8.15
C ALA A 143 6.57 -6.10 -9.07
N PHE A 144 7.59 -6.82 -8.59
CA PHE A 144 8.80 -7.11 -9.38
C PHE A 144 8.64 -8.31 -10.33
N ASN A 145 7.68 -9.19 -10.07
CA ASN A 145 7.40 -10.32 -10.94
C ASN A 145 6.61 -9.86 -12.16
N GLU A 146 7.08 -10.21 -13.37
CA GLU A 146 6.40 -9.91 -14.64
C GLU A 146 4.93 -10.35 -14.64
N SER A 147 4.61 -11.51 -14.04
CA SER A 147 3.22 -11.97 -13.96
C SER A 147 2.33 -11.00 -13.16
N LEU A 148 2.82 -10.49 -12.02
CA LEU A 148 2.10 -9.52 -11.20
C LEU A 148 1.98 -8.17 -11.92
N GLN A 149 3.02 -7.74 -12.63
CA GLN A 149 2.98 -6.52 -13.44
C GLN A 149 1.91 -6.61 -14.54
N ILE A 150 1.80 -7.76 -15.22
CA ILE A 150 0.76 -8.00 -16.22
C ILE A 150 -0.63 -7.88 -15.60
N CYS A 151 -0.86 -8.49 -14.44
CA CYS A 151 -2.15 -8.42 -13.76
C CYS A 151 -2.47 -6.97 -13.30
N PHE A 152 -1.52 -6.24 -12.72
CA PHE A 152 -1.73 -4.84 -12.36
C PHE A 152 -1.99 -3.96 -13.59
N ARG A 153 -1.31 -4.19 -14.71
CA ARG A 153 -1.60 -3.49 -15.98
C ARG A 153 -3.02 -3.76 -16.47
N ALA A 154 -3.47 -5.01 -16.38
CA ALA A 154 -4.84 -5.38 -16.72
C ALA A 154 -5.86 -4.70 -15.78
N TRP A 155 -5.59 -4.67 -14.48
CA TRP A 155 -6.42 -3.98 -13.50
C TRP A 155 -6.47 -2.46 -13.74
N PHE A 156 -5.33 -1.80 -13.98
CA PHE A 156 -5.32 -0.37 -14.33
C PHE A 156 -6.10 -0.06 -15.61
N LYS A 157 -6.17 -1.02 -16.55
CA LYS A 157 -6.96 -0.89 -17.77
C LYS A 157 -8.46 -1.05 -17.49
N SER A 158 -8.87 -1.97 -16.61
CA SER A 158 -10.28 -2.18 -16.28
C SER A 158 -10.89 -0.96 -15.58
N VAL A 159 -10.14 -0.34 -14.67
CA VAL A 159 -10.61 0.83 -13.90
C VAL A 159 -10.55 2.15 -14.67
N LYS A 160 -10.06 2.13 -15.92
CA LYS A 160 -10.04 3.29 -16.83
C LYS A 160 -11.42 3.89 -17.06
N VAL A 161 -12.46 3.05 -16.99
CA VAL A 161 -13.87 3.43 -17.21
C VAL A 161 -14.33 4.51 -16.22
N TYR A 162 -13.72 4.60 -15.04
CA TYR A 162 -14.09 5.58 -14.01
C TYR A 162 -13.54 6.99 -14.23
N GLY A 163 -12.80 7.25 -15.32
CA GLY A 163 -12.46 8.61 -15.78
C GLY A 163 -11.55 9.44 -14.87
N GLN A 164 -10.96 8.86 -13.82
CA GLN A 164 -10.15 9.62 -12.86
C GLN A 164 -8.76 9.95 -13.43
N TYR A 165 -8.29 11.19 -13.21
CA TYR A 165 -6.97 11.66 -13.65
C TYR A 165 -5.80 11.21 -12.74
N ALA A 166 -6.04 10.99 -11.44
CA ALA A 166 -5.01 10.58 -10.48
C ALA A 166 -4.40 9.17 -10.71
N PRO A 167 -5.17 8.16 -11.17
CA PRO A 167 -4.62 6.85 -11.55
C PRO A 167 -3.51 6.89 -12.60
N TRP A 168 -3.48 7.91 -13.47
CA TRP A 168 -2.56 7.96 -14.61
C TRP A 168 -1.15 8.34 -14.20
N ALA A 169 -1.01 9.40 -13.39
CA ALA A 169 0.31 9.82 -12.89
C ALA A 169 1.01 8.66 -12.19
N ALA A 170 0.26 7.91 -11.39
CA ALA A 170 0.77 6.77 -10.68
C ALA A 170 0.99 5.52 -11.55
N LYS A 171 0.13 5.24 -12.53
CA LYS A 171 0.40 4.19 -13.53
C LYS A 171 1.69 4.49 -14.29
N ASP A 172 1.92 5.74 -14.66
CA ASP A 172 3.12 6.18 -15.36
C ASP A 172 4.35 6.08 -14.46
N ILE A 173 4.23 6.45 -13.18
CA ILE A 173 5.28 6.24 -12.17
C ILE A 173 5.59 4.74 -12.01
N THR A 174 4.56 3.90 -11.86
CA THR A 174 4.73 2.45 -11.73
C THR A 174 5.36 1.85 -13.00
N ALA A 175 4.96 2.30 -14.19
CA ALA A 175 5.58 1.87 -15.43
C ALA A 175 7.05 2.32 -15.54
N ARG A 176 7.39 3.53 -15.07
CA ARG A 176 8.79 4.01 -14.98
C ARG A 176 9.61 3.19 -13.98
N VAL A 177 9.02 2.79 -12.86
CA VAL A 177 9.63 1.89 -11.87
C VAL A 177 9.93 0.54 -12.52
N TRP A 178 8.98 -0.03 -13.26
CA TRP A 178 9.16 -1.33 -13.93
C TRP A 178 10.13 -1.29 -15.12
N ASN A 179 10.22 -0.16 -15.83
CA ASN A 179 11.04 0.00 -17.03
C ASN A 179 12.48 0.48 -16.76
N ARG A 180 12.92 0.62 -15.51
CA ARG A 180 14.34 0.87 -15.22
C ARG A 180 15.15 -0.34 -15.67
N GLU A 181 15.86 -0.19 -16.79
CA GLU A 181 16.75 -1.21 -17.33
C GLU A 181 17.80 -1.60 -16.28
N GLY A 182 17.83 -2.89 -15.95
CA GLY A 182 18.71 -3.43 -14.93
C GLY A 182 18.30 -2.99 -13.54
N PHE A 183 17.37 -3.72 -12.91
CA PHE A 183 17.44 -3.85 -11.46
C PHE A 183 18.79 -4.52 -11.18
N PRO A 184 19.81 -3.81 -10.65
CA PRO A 184 20.97 -4.53 -10.16
C PRO A 184 20.43 -5.52 -9.11
N ALA A 185 20.97 -6.74 -9.07
CA ALA A 185 20.58 -7.76 -8.09
C ALA A 185 20.69 -7.30 -6.61
N SER A 186 21.18 -6.09 -6.38
CA SER A 186 21.28 -5.37 -5.11
C SER A 186 20.13 -4.40 -4.79
N CYS A 187 19.12 -4.23 -5.65
CA CYS A 187 18.03 -3.28 -5.41
C CYS A 187 16.94 -3.91 -4.53
N THR A 188 16.96 -3.59 -3.23
CA THR A 188 16.10 -4.20 -2.22
C THR A 188 14.65 -3.72 -2.27
N THR A 189 14.39 -2.52 -2.82
CA THR A 189 13.06 -1.87 -2.84
C THR A 189 12.85 -1.06 -4.12
N SER A 190 11.59 -0.74 -4.49
CA SER A 190 11.28 -0.09 -5.78
C SER A 190 11.70 1.38 -5.90
N GLU A 191 12.06 2.02 -4.77
CA GLU A 191 12.44 3.44 -4.66
C GLU A 191 11.54 4.40 -5.46
N TRP A 192 10.25 4.10 -5.64
CA TRP A 192 9.36 4.88 -6.50
C TRP A 192 9.31 6.37 -6.16
N ARG A 193 9.58 6.75 -4.90
CA ARG A 193 9.66 8.16 -4.48
C ARG A 193 10.74 8.94 -5.23
N ALA A 194 11.87 8.32 -5.54
CA ALA A 194 12.96 8.95 -6.30
C ALA A 194 12.60 9.18 -7.79
N VAL A 195 11.45 8.67 -8.25
CA VAL A 195 10.94 8.84 -9.62
C VAL A 195 9.93 10.01 -9.69
N VAL A 196 9.38 10.42 -8.53
CA VAL A 196 8.34 11.45 -8.39
C VAL A 196 8.92 12.83 -8.07
N GLU A 197 10.10 12.88 -7.44
CA GLU A 197 10.90 14.11 -7.27
C GLU A 197 11.64 14.47 -8.57
#